data_AF-A0A5E5Q356-F1
#
_entry.id   AF-A0A5E5Q356-F1
#
_cell.length_a   1.000
_cell.length_b   1.000
_cell.length_c   1.000
_cell.angle_alpha   90.00
_cell.angle_beta   90.00
_cell.angle_gamma   90.00
#
_symmetry.space_group_name_H-M   'P 1'
#
loop_
_entity.id
_entity.type
_entity.pdbx_description
1 polymer ?
#
loop_
_entity_poly.entity_id
_entity_poly.type
_entity_poly.pdbx_seq_one_letter_code
_entity_poly.pdbx_strand_id
1 'polypeptide(L)'
;MYTPHTGKFFNRVLLVIAFFTALFTTVHAANINLALGKSATQSSIYNTTLYHASQAVNGNTQGIWYNNSITHTQKEQGAWWQVDLGSEKNIHQIIIHNRTDCCAGRLSNYQVSISNKVDFSTHTYQQDFHGVPNPKKTIKLSTQGKRGRYVKIQLLDNNYLSLAEVQVMGVDLLRFSEVDFSSAYNDFGGNNNAFNGFNSGAFAAIKGDGSIIAWGDSKHGGTGAPAGSDYTKIYSNKHAFAALKANGSIAAWGNSNLGGAGAPTGSGYTKIYSTDAAFAALKTDGSITAWGDSNSGGASAPTDSGYTKIYSNRYAFSALKADGSITAWAGWGGLGLGGIAPTDDSGYTKIYSTDAAFAALKTDGVITAWGHSDFGGKGAPTDGGYIKIYSTGYAFAALKADGSITAWGDSNWGGTGAPTGGDYTKVHSAWCAFAALKADGSIAAWGHSMYGGTGAPTDSGYTKIYSNALAFAALKADGSITAWGGSIYGGSGEPTDSGYIKIYSTDSAFAALKADGSITAWGDSKYGGTGAPTDSGYTKIYSTKYAFAALKADGSITAWGRSGKGGTTPTISN
;
A
#
# COMPACT_ATOMS: atom_id res chain seq x y z
N MET A 1 23.62 40.00 -64.72
CA MET A 1 22.16 40.14 -64.78
C MET A 1 21.60 38.76 -65.12
N TYR A 2 21.22 37.98 -64.11
CA TYR A 2 20.28 36.84 -64.17
C TYR A 2 20.33 36.13 -62.80
N THR A 3 19.31 36.34 -61.98
CA THR A 3 18.90 35.38 -60.95
C THR A 3 17.86 34.45 -61.58
N PRO A 4 17.74 33.21 -61.07
CA PRO A 4 16.45 32.86 -60.47
C PRO A 4 16.54 32.00 -59.21
N HIS A 5 15.49 32.15 -58.39
CA HIS A 5 15.13 31.33 -57.24
C HIS A 5 14.65 29.92 -57.64
N THR A 6 14.91 28.96 -56.76
CA THR A 6 14.09 27.80 -56.28
C THR A 6 15.08 26.70 -55.84
N GLY A 7 15.03 26.11 -54.63
CA GLY A 7 13.99 25.24 -54.12
C GLY A 7 14.49 23.79 -54.10
N LYS A 8 14.84 23.28 -52.90
CA LYS A 8 14.96 21.87 -52.42
C LYS A 8 15.49 20.78 -53.37
N PHE A 9 16.45 19.96 -52.92
CA PHE A 9 16.37 18.48 -52.74
C PHE A 9 17.77 17.83 -52.47
N PHE A 10 17.86 17.04 -51.39
CA PHE A 10 18.68 15.82 -51.15
C PHE A 10 20.23 15.80 -51.11
N ASN A 11 20.80 15.54 -49.91
CA ASN A 11 21.57 14.31 -49.55
C ASN A 11 22.03 14.36 -48.06
N ARG A 12 21.44 13.55 -47.17
CA ARG A 12 21.96 12.26 -46.63
C ARG A 12 23.18 12.35 -45.70
N VAL A 13 22.91 12.43 -44.39
CA VAL A 13 23.65 11.66 -43.37
C VAL A 13 22.62 11.08 -42.40
N LEU A 14 22.43 9.75 -42.47
CA LEU A 14 21.64 8.97 -41.53
C LEU A 14 22.43 8.88 -40.21
N LEU A 15 21.93 9.46 -39.12
CA LEU A 15 22.25 9.00 -37.77
C LEU A 15 20.98 8.37 -37.20
N VAL A 16 20.98 7.04 -37.15
CA VAL A 16 19.90 6.23 -36.58
C VAL A 16 19.92 6.42 -35.06
N ILE A 17 19.12 7.35 -34.55
CA ILE A 17 18.70 7.34 -33.15
C ILE A 17 17.48 6.42 -33.10
N ALA A 18 17.71 5.20 -32.60
CA ALA A 18 16.64 4.27 -32.28
C ALA A 18 15.76 4.86 -31.18
N PHE A 19 14.63 5.48 -31.56
CA PHE A 19 13.51 5.71 -30.66
C PHE A 19 12.91 4.35 -30.30
N PHE A 20 13.34 3.77 -29.18
CA PHE A 20 12.53 2.78 -28.48
C PHE A 20 11.37 3.51 -27.81
N THR A 21 10.29 3.76 -28.55
CA THR A 21 8.99 4.02 -27.94
C THR A 21 8.49 2.71 -27.35
N ALA A 22 8.78 2.47 -26.07
CA ALA A 22 8.05 1.50 -25.29
C ALA A 22 6.58 1.91 -25.31
N LEU A 23 5.75 1.13 -26.02
CA LEU A 23 4.31 1.32 -26.05
C LEU A 23 3.77 0.91 -24.66
N PHE A 24 3.62 1.88 -23.75
CA PHE A 24 2.95 1.64 -22.49
C PHE A 24 1.45 1.45 -22.77
N THR A 25 0.99 0.21 -22.77
CA THR A 25 -0.44 -0.09 -22.81
C THR A 25 -1.01 0.18 -21.42
N THR A 26 -1.68 1.31 -21.24
CA THR A 26 -2.50 1.58 -20.06
C THR A 26 -3.74 0.70 -20.11
N VAL A 27 -3.86 -0.24 -19.17
CA VAL A 27 -5.06 -1.06 -19.03
C VAL A 27 -6.07 -0.25 -18.24
N HIS A 28 -7.09 0.27 -18.93
CA HIS A 28 -8.19 0.97 -18.29
C HIS A 28 -9.10 -0.06 -17.62
N ALA A 29 -9.27 0.02 -16.30
CA ALA A 29 -10.42 -0.62 -15.67
C ALA A 29 -11.68 0.12 -16.18
N ALA A 30 -12.57 -0.62 -16.85
CA ALA A 30 -13.74 -0.03 -17.48
C ALA A 30 -14.62 0.68 -16.44
N ASN A 31 -15.06 1.90 -16.73
CA ASN A 31 -16.09 2.59 -15.94
C ASN A 31 -17.39 1.80 -16.04
N ILE A 32 -17.75 1.07 -14.98
CA ILE A 32 -18.94 0.22 -14.93
C ILE A 32 -20.02 0.84 -14.05
N ASN A 33 -21.29 0.53 -14.33
CA ASN A 33 -22.38 0.80 -13.40
C ASN A 33 -22.30 -0.21 -12.24
N LEU A 34 -21.67 0.20 -11.14
CA LEU A 34 -21.47 -0.60 -9.93
C LEU A 34 -22.77 -0.97 -9.22
N ALA A 35 -23.85 -0.22 -9.47
CA ALA A 35 -25.15 -0.44 -8.84
C ALA A 35 -26.00 -1.48 -9.59
N LEU A 36 -25.68 -1.79 -10.85
CA LEU A 36 -26.47 -2.73 -11.66
C LEU A 36 -26.61 -4.10 -10.98
N GLY A 37 -27.85 -4.52 -10.74
CA GLY A 37 -28.21 -5.78 -10.09
C GLY A 37 -27.91 -5.85 -8.59
N LYS A 38 -27.51 -4.74 -7.94
CA LYS A 38 -27.16 -4.73 -6.51
C LYS A 38 -28.40 -4.66 -5.61
N SER A 39 -28.20 -5.00 -4.33
CA SER A 39 -29.25 -4.85 -3.33
C SER A 39 -29.54 -3.38 -3.07
N ALA A 40 -30.79 -2.99 -3.25
CA ALA A 40 -31.29 -1.66 -2.98
C ALA A 40 -32.47 -1.70 -1.99
N THR A 41 -32.59 -0.65 -1.19
CA THR A 41 -33.66 -0.45 -0.20
C THR A 41 -34.20 0.96 -0.29
N GLN A 42 -35.39 1.19 0.24
CA GLN A 42 -36.03 2.50 0.27
C GLN A 42 -36.85 2.66 1.55
N SER A 43 -37.09 3.89 1.96
CA SER A 43 -37.75 4.23 3.23
C SER A 43 -39.13 3.61 3.40
N SER A 44 -39.89 3.52 2.32
CA SER A 44 -41.21 2.90 2.28
C SER A 44 -41.53 2.44 0.85
N ILE A 45 -42.56 1.62 0.68
CA ILE A 45 -42.98 1.12 -0.65
C ILE A 45 -44.46 1.46 -0.85
N TYR A 46 -44.78 2.20 -1.93
CA TYR A 46 -46.17 2.57 -2.24
C TYR A 46 -47.03 1.37 -2.61
N ASN A 47 -46.48 0.47 -3.42
CA ASN A 47 -47.08 -0.82 -3.75
C ASN A 47 -45.99 -1.89 -3.68
N THR A 48 -46.17 -2.83 -2.75
CA THR A 48 -45.22 -3.88 -2.38
C THR A 48 -45.07 -4.99 -3.41
N THR A 49 -45.63 -4.89 -4.61
CA THR A 49 -45.39 -5.87 -5.69
C THR A 49 -44.76 -5.28 -6.95
N LEU A 50 -44.79 -3.95 -7.15
CA LEU A 50 -44.40 -3.35 -8.44
C LEU A 50 -43.25 -2.33 -8.35
N TYR A 51 -43.20 -1.50 -7.30
CA TYR A 51 -42.33 -0.31 -7.24
C TYR A 51 -41.21 -0.41 -6.20
N HIS A 52 -40.59 -1.58 -6.14
CA HIS A 52 -39.48 -1.88 -5.23
C HIS A 52 -38.21 -1.10 -5.57
N ALA A 53 -37.35 -0.90 -4.57
CA ALA A 53 -36.07 -0.21 -4.72
C ALA A 53 -35.16 -0.81 -5.80
N SER A 54 -35.26 -2.11 -6.09
CA SER A 54 -34.49 -2.80 -7.13
C SER A 54 -34.79 -2.32 -8.55
N GLN A 55 -35.91 -1.62 -8.77
CA GLN A 55 -36.22 -1.07 -10.09
C GLN A 55 -35.21 0.00 -10.52
N ALA A 56 -34.57 0.70 -9.58
CA ALA A 56 -33.57 1.72 -9.90
C ALA A 56 -32.14 1.17 -10.10
N VAL A 57 -31.98 -0.15 -10.16
CA VAL A 57 -30.69 -0.83 -10.37
C VAL A 57 -30.80 -1.98 -11.37
N ASN A 58 -31.83 -1.98 -12.21
CA ASN A 58 -32.05 -3.05 -13.18
C ASN A 58 -31.55 -2.68 -14.59
N GLY A 59 -31.07 -1.45 -14.79
CA GLY A 59 -30.56 -0.94 -16.07
C GLY A 59 -31.64 -0.32 -16.98
N ASN A 60 -32.91 -0.32 -16.58
CA ASN A 60 -33.99 0.31 -17.32
C ASN A 60 -34.12 1.78 -16.96
N THR A 61 -33.88 2.67 -17.93
CA THR A 61 -33.90 4.12 -17.73
C THR A 61 -35.21 4.79 -18.15
N GLN A 62 -36.20 4.02 -18.61
CA GLN A 62 -37.50 4.55 -19.05
C GLN A 62 -38.29 4.99 -17.81
N GLY A 63 -38.31 6.26 -17.45
CA GLY A 63 -39.02 6.76 -16.27
C GLY A 63 -40.54 6.77 -16.40
N ILE A 64 -41.16 5.63 -16.73
CA ILE A 64 -42.59 5.48 -17.05
C ILE A 64 -43.25 4.57 -16.01
N TRP A 65 -44.24 5.09 -15.29
CA TRP A 65 -44.94 4.35 -14.24
C TRP A 65 -45.60 3.06 -14.71
N TYR A 66 -46.32 3.12 -15.83
CA TYR A 66 -47.10 2.00 -16.37
C TYR A 66 -46.24 0.83 -16.88
N ASN A 67 -44.94 1.06 -17.07
CA ASN A 67 -43.99 0.02 -17.49
C ASN A 67 -43.28 -0.65 -16.30
N ASN A 68 -43.68 -0.33 -15.05
CA ASN A 68 -43.05 -0.82 -13.82
C ASN A 68 -41.53 -0.58 -13.76
N SER A 69 -41.06 0.48 -14.40
CA SER A 69 -39.64 0.81 -14.54
C SER A 69 -39.19 1.90 -13.58
N ILE A 70 -39.93 2.10 -12.48
CA ILE A 70 -39.56 3.06 -11.45
C ILE A 70 -39.72 2.49 -10.03
N THR A 71 -38.94 3.03 -9.11
CA THR A 71 -39.14 2.94 -7.66
C THR A 71 -40.22 3.95 -7.23
N HIS A 72 -40.92 3.68 -6.11
CA HIS A 72 -41.87 4.64 -5.55
C HIS A 72 -42.10 4.42 -4.05
N THR A 73 -41.78 5.43 -3.25
CA THR A 73 -42.05 5.45 -1.80
C THR A 73 -43.47 5.89 -1.50
N GLN A 74 -43.91 5.81 -0.25
CA GLN A 74 -45.05 6.59 0.23
C GLN A 74 -44.67 8.08 0.34
N LYS A 75 -45.67 8.93 0.59
CA LYS A 75 -45.42 10.35 0.87
C LYS A 75 -44.95 10.49 2.30
N GLU A 76 -43.72 10.92 2.49
CA GLU A 76 -43.13 11.09 3.82
C GLU A 76 -42.03 12.14 3.80
N GLN A 77 -41.76 12.71 4.98
CA GLN A 77 -40.64 13.63 5.17
C GLN A 77 -39.33 12.86 5.01
N GLY A 78 -38.49 13.30 4.08
CA GLY A 78 -37.16 12.73 3.91
C GLY A 78 -37.15 11.33 3.30
N ALA A 79 -38.14 11.00 2.45
CA ALA A 79 -38.18 9.74 1.71
C ALA A 79 -36.84 9.47 1.00
N TRP A 80 -36.35 8.23 1.06
CA TRP A 80 -35.02 7.90 0.57
C TRP A 80 -34.95 6.57 -0.16
N TRP A 81 -33.96 6.47 -1.04
CA TRP A 81 -33.54 5.26 -1.74
C TRP A 81 -32.03 5.06 -1.53
N GLN A 82 -31.59 3.82 -1.38
CA GLN A 82 -30.20 3.47 -1.08
C GLN A 82 -29.79 2.16 -1.78
N VAL A 83 -28.55 2.11 -2.27
CA VAL A 83 -27.92 0.89 -2.78
C VAL A 83 -26.70 0.48 -1.96
N ASP A 84 -26.52 -0.82 -1.76
CA ASP A 84 -25.29 -1.46 -1.26
C ASP A 84 -24.48 -2.01 -2.43
N LEU A 85 -23.31 -1.43 -2.70
CA LEU A 85 -22.41 -1.87 -3.79
C LEU A 85 -21.68 -3.20 -3.48
N GLY A 86 -21.85 -3.74 -2.28
CA GLY A 86 -21.28 -5.00 -1.79
C GLY A 86 -19.92 -4.85 -1.11
N SER A 87 -19.08 -3.92 -1.60
CA SER A 87 -17.79 -3.55 -1.00
C SER A 87 -17.56 -2.06 -1.17
N GLU A 88 -16.53 -1.51 -0.52
CA GLU A 88 -16.04 -0.17 -0.84
C GLU A 88 -15.56 -0.13 -2.31
N LYS A 89 -15.99 0.90 -3.04
CA LYS A 89 -15.66 1.18 -4.43
C LYS A 89 -15.07 2.59 -4.55
N ASN A 90 -14.39 2.89 -5.66
CA ASN A 90 -14.11 4.28 -6.02
C ASN A 90 -15.14 4.79 -7.01
N ILE A 91 -15.98 5.73 -6.58
CA ILE A 91 -17.11 6.25 -7.35
C ILE A 91 -16.68 7.57 -8.00
N HIS A 92 -16.83 7.67 -9.32
CA HIS A 92 -16.44 8.87 -10.08
C HIS A 92 -17.66 9.68 -10.53
N GLN A 93 -18.81 9.04 -10.68
CA GLN A 93 -20.01 9.70 -11.17
C GLN A 93 -21.28 8.99 -10.68
N ILE A 94 -22.32 9.75 -10.40
CA ILE A 94 -23.66 9.24 -10.10
C ILE A 94 -24.60 9.82 -11.13
N ILE A 95 -25.41 8.97 -11.78
CA ILE A 95 -26.41 9.38 -12.77
C ILE A 95 -27.78 8.99 -12.23
N ILE A 96 -28.61 9.98 -11.97
CA ILE A 96 -29.95 9.79 -11.43
C ILE A 96 -30.94 9.99 -12.57
N HIS A 97 -31.59 8.92 -12.99
CA HIS A 97 -32.70 8.95 -13.94
C HIS A 97 -34.00 9.09 -13.17
N ASN A 98 -34.76 10.14 -13.49
CA ASN A 98 -36.01 10.45 -12.83
C ASN A 98 -37.19 9.81 -13.55
N ARG A 99 -38.34 9.83 -12.89
CA ARG A 99 -39.64 9.65 -13.55
C ARG A 99 -39.89 10.77 -14.56
N THR A 100 -40.39 10.43 -15.75
CA THR A 100 -40.55 11.35 -16.89
C THR A 100 -41.96 11.38 -17.48
N ASP A 101 -42.81 10.38 -17.23
CA ASP A 101 -44.20 10.30 -17.75
C ASP A 101 -45.16 11.28 -17.06
N CYS A 102 -44.96 11.55 -15.78
CA CYS A 102 -45.56 12.68 -15.05
C CYS A 102 -44.70 12.99 -13.84
N CYS A 103 -45.03 14.08 -13.14
CA CYS A 103 -44.66 14.20 -11.73
C CYS A 103 -43.14 14.30 -11.46
N ALA A 104 -42.33 14.57 -12.49
CA ALA A 104 -40.88 14.71 -12.39
C ALA A 104 -40.46 15.73 -11.31
N GLY A 105 -41.27 16.77 -11.11
CA GLY A 105 -41.07 17.81 -10.11
C GLY A 105 -41.06 17.34 -8.65
N ARG A 106 -41.42 16.08 -8.37
CA ARG A 106 -41.29 15.49 -7.02
C ARG A 106 -39.84 15.34 -6.57
N LEU A 107 -38.91 15.12 -7.51
CA LEU A 107 -37.47 15.10 -7.26
C LEU A 107 -36.87 16.47 -7.59
N SER A 108 -37.25 17.50 -6.83
CA SER A 108 -36.76 18.88 -7.01
C SER A 108 -35.84 19.35 -5.89
N ASN A 109 -35.90 18.72 -4.71
CA ASN A 109 -35.15 19.09 -3.53
C ASN A 109 -34.66 17.83 -2.81
N TYR A 110 -33.40 17.47 -3.05
CA TYR A 110 -32.85 16.19 -2.58
C TYR A 110 -31.36 16.28 -2.30
N GLN A 111 -30.90 15.40 -1.43
CA GLN A 111 -29.51 15.19 -1.10
C GLN A 111 -29.01 13.88 -1.75
N VAL A 112 -27.76 13.93 -2.22
CA VAL A 112 -27.02 12.73 -2.63
C VAL A 112 -25.85 12.54 -1.69
N SER A 113 -25.73 11.33 -1.17
CA SER A 113 -24.67 11.01 -0.22
C SER A 113 -24.01 9.67 -0.50
N ILE A 114 -22.74 9.57 -0.10
CA ILE A 114 -21.90 8.38 -0.21
C ILE A 114 -21.34 8.07 1.17
N SER A 115 -21.41 6.80 1.58
CA SER A 115 -20.89 6.35 2.88
C SER A 115 -20.29 4.94 2.82
N ASN A 116 -19.46 4.62 3.81
CA ASN A 116 -19.06 3.25 4.11
C ASN A 116 -19.92 2.61 5.20
N LYS A 117 -20.84 3.37 5.81
CA LYS A 117 -21.75 2.92 6.85
C LYS A 117 -23.17 2.90 6.31
N VAL A 118 -23.87 1.79 6.57
CA VAL A 118 -25.25 1.59 6.09
C VAL A 118 -26.24 2.61 6.68
N ASP A 119 -25.95 3.14 7.87
CA ASP A 119 -26.74 4.16 8.56
C ASP A 119 -26.43 5.59 8.13
N PHE A 120 -25.37 5.80 7.33
CA PHE A 120 -24.90 7.12 6.92
C PHE A 120 -24.57 8.06 8.11
N SER A 121 -24.13 7.49 9.23
CA SER A 121 -23.57 8.25 10.37
C SER A 121 -22.33 9.08 10.00
N THR A 122 -21.62 8.67 8.95
CA THR A 122 -20.53 9.43 8.33
C THR A 122 -20.70 9.49 6.81
N HIS A 123 -20.14 10.51 6.19
CA HIS A 123 -20.25 10.76 4.75
C HIS A 123 -18.87 11.00 4.14
N THR A 124 -18.58 10.33 3.03
CA THR A 124 -17.41 10.64 2.19
C THR A 124 -17.74 11.68 1.13
N TYR A 125 -19.02 11.82 0.81
CA TYR A 125 -19.60 12.87 -0.01
C TYR A 125 -21.04 13.11 0.41
N GLN A 126 -21.44 14.37 0.41
CA GLN A 126 -22.81 14.81 0.66
C GLN A 126 -23.00 16.14 -0.06
N GLN A 127 -24.08 16.26 -0.83
CA GLN A 127 -24.44 17.50 -1.48
C GLN A 127 -25.95 17.58 -1.69
N ASP A 128 -26.49 18.76 -1.46
CA ASP A 128 -27.89 19.09 -1.70
C ASP A 128 -28.07 19.62 -3.13
N PHE A 129 -29.19 19.26 -3.73
CA PHE A 129 -29.57 19.62 -5.09
C PHE A 129 -30.97 20.21 -5.10
N HIS A 130 -31.06 21.42 -5.65
CA HIS A 130 -32.30 22.15 -5.86
C HIS A 130 -32.52 22.31 -7.37
N GLY A 131 -33.36 21.44 -7.94
CA GLY A 131 -33.66 21.38 -9.37
C GLY A 131 -34.07 19.99 -9.81
N VAL A 132 -34.95 19.92 -10.80
CA VAL A 132 -35.55 18.66 -11.28
C VAL A 132 -34.65 17.96 -12.28
N PRO A 133 -34.21 16.71 -12.03
CA PRO A 133 -33.59 15.90 -13.07
C PRO A 133 -34.63 15.56 -14.14
N ASN A 134 -34.41 16.01 -15.37
CA ASN A 134 -35.32 15.71 -16.49
C ASN A 134 -34.57 15.57 -17.82
N PRO A 135 -34.41 14.35 -18.38
CA PRO A 135 -34.80 13.07 -17.77
C PRO A 135 -33.84 12.63 -16.65
N LYS A 136 -32.64 13.21 -16.57
CA LYS A 136 -31.59 12.78 -15.64
C LYS A 136 -30.72 13.91 -15.11
N LYS A 137 -30.01 13.63 -14.01
CA LYS A 137 -28.95 14.47 -13.45
C LYS A 137 -27.67 13.66 -13.38
N THR A 138 -26.60 14.20 -13.97
CA THR A 138 -25.26 13.66 -13.82
C THR A 138 -24.51 14.45 -12.76
N ILE A 139 -24.03 13.76 -11.73
CA ILE A 139 -23.18 14.29 -10.68
C ILE A 139 -21.79 13.75 -10.93
N LYS A 140 -20.88 14.62 -11.37
CA LYS A 140 -19.46 14.29 -11.50
C LYS A 140 -18.80 14.52 -10.15
N LEU A 141 -18.16 13.47 -9.64
CA LEU A 141 -17.34 13.56 -8.45
C LEU A 141 -15.93 14.02 -8.88
N SER A 142 -15.11 14.50 -7.95
CA SER A 142 -13.76 15.00 -8.23
C SER A 142 -12.92 14.03 -9.07
N THR A 143 -11.84 14.51 -9.69
CA THR A 143 -10.92 13.69 -10.51
C THR A 143 -10.38 12.45 -9.79
N GLN A 144 -10.28 12.47 -8.47
CA GLN A 144 -9.87 11.32 -7.65
C GLN A 144 -11.01 10.35 -7.29
N GLY A 145 -12.26 10.67 -7.65
CA GLY A 145 -13.45 9.97 -7.19
C GLY A 145 -13.76 10.18 -5.70
N LYS A 146 -14.74 9.44 -5.20
CA LYS A 146 -15.10 9.35 -3.79
C LYS A 146 -15.24 7.87 -3.42
N ARG A 147 -14.57 7.46 -2.34
CA ARG A 147 -14.67 6.10 -1.83
C ARG A 147 -15.97 5.90 -1.07
N GLY A 148 -16.62 4.77 -1.29
CA GLY A 148 -17.84 4.41 -0.57
C GLY A 148 -18.39 3.05 -0.95
N ARG A 149 -19.18 2.47 -0.05
CA ARG A 149 -19.94 1.23 -0.28
C ARG A 149 -21.41 1.49 -0.54
N TYR A 150 -21.96 2.55 0.07
CA TYR A 150 -23.38 2.88 0.00
C TYR A 150 -23.57 4.22 -0.70
N VAL A 151 -24.59 4.30 -1.55
CA VAL A 151 -25.07 5.56 -2.16
C VAL A 151 -26.53 5.74 -1.79
N LYS A 152 -26.90 6.96 -1.36
CA LYS A 152 -28.26 7.30 -0.97
C LYS A 152 -28.74 8.56 -1.68
N ILE A 153 -29.98 8.52 -2.15
CA ILE A 153 -30.74 9.66 -2.67
C ILE A 153 -31.88 9.89 -1.69
N GLN A 154 -31.93 11.07 -1.08
CA GLN A 154 -32.90 11.39 -0.04
C GLN A 154 -33.56 12.73 -0.32
N LEU A 155 -34.89 12.80 -0.26
CA LEU A 155 -35.59 14.08 -0.32
C LEU A 155 -35.28 14.94 0.91
N LEU A 156 -35.29 16.25 0.75
CA LEU A 156 -35.21 17.18 1.88
C LEU A 156 -36.59 17.63 2.38
N ASP A 157 -37.65 17.31 1.62
CA ASP A 157 -39.04 17.70 1.88
C ASP A 157 -39.95 16.48 2.17
N ASN A 158 -41.22 16.77 2.46
CA ASN A 158 -42.30 15.77 2.58
C ASN A 158 -42.97 15.50 1.22
N ASN A 159 -42.49 14.48 0.51
CA ASN A 159 -43.03 14.09 -0.80
C ASN A 159 -42.81 12.60 -1.10
N TYR A 160 -43.28 12.15 -2.26
CA TYR A 160 -42.98 10.83 -2.81
C TYR A 160 -41.64 10.85 -3.54
N LEU A 161 -40.74 9.92 -3.25
CA LEU A 161 -39.53 9.69 -4.04
C LEU A 161 -39.84 8.65 -5.13
N SER A 162 -39.46 8.96 -6.38
CA SER A 162 -39.57 8.02 -7.49
C SER A 162 -38.37 8.17 -8.43
N LEU A 163 -37.68 7.06 -8.68
CA LEU A 163 -36.46 7.00 -9.48
C LEU A 163 -36.60 5.92 -10.54
N ALA A 164 -36.21 6.21 -11.77
CA ALA A 164 -36.17 5.22 -12.84
C ALA A 164 -34.93 4.33 -12.74
N GLU A 165 -33.75 4.94 -12.59
CA GLU A 165 -32.47 4.25 -12.47
C GLU A 165 -31.47 5.15 -11.73
N VAL A 166 -30.61 4.55 -10.91
CA VAL A 166 -29.46 5.22 -10.32
C VAL A 166 -28.20 4.46 -10.74
N GLN A 167 -27.47 5.03 -11.69
CA GLN A 167 -26.21 4.47 -12.14
C GLN A 167 -25.08 5.03 -11.27
N VAL A 168 -24.36 4.13 -10.59
CA VAL A 168 -23.19 4.48 -9.80
C VAL A 168 -21.96 4.10 -10.60
N MET A 169 -21.38 5.07 -11.29
CA MET A 169 -20.24 4.87 -12.18
C MET A 169 -18.94 4.92 -11.40
N GLY A 170 -18.18 3.83 -11.46
CA GLY A 170 -16.91 3.74 -10.76
C GLY A 170 -16.19 2.44 -11.04
N VAL A 171 -15.26 2.12 -10.15
CA VAL A 171 -14.37 0.96 -10.26
C VAL A 171 -14.18 0.26 -8.93
N ASP A 172 -13.78 -0.99 -9.02
CA ASP A 172 -13.34 -1.78 -7.89
C ASP A 172 -11.97 -1.31 -7.39
N LEU A 173 -11.78 -1.30 -6.07
CA LEU A 173 -10.49 -0.98 -5.47
C LEU A 173 -9.57 -2.21 -5.49
N LEU A 174 -8.39 -2.04 -6.08
CA LEU A 174 -7.31 -3.01 -5.98
C LEU A 174 -6.60 -2.90 -4.62
N ARG A 175 -6.47 -4.03 -3.94
CA ARG A 175 -5.79 -4.14 -2.65
C ARG A 175 -4.52 -4.98 -2.78
N PHE A 176 -3.38 -4.32 -2.80
CA PHE A 176 -2.05 -4.96 -2.89
C PHE A 176 -1.64 -5.59 -1.55
N SER A 177 -0.47 -6.23 -1.53
CA SER A 177 0.13 -6.73 -0.29
C SER A 177 0.27 -5.64 0.77
N GLU A 178 0.12 -6.04 2.04
CA GLU A 178 0.18 -5.12 3.19
C GLU A 178 1.54 -4.41 3.31
N VAL A 179 2.60 -5.02 2.80
CA VAL A 179 3.96 -4.45 2.73
C VAL A 179 4.50 -4.62 1.31
N ASP A 180 4.99 -3.53 0.76
CA ASP A 180 5.80 -3.45 -0.47
C ASP A 180 7.24 -3.00 -0.14
N PHE A 181 8.17 -3.09 -1.11
CA PHE A 181 9.58 -2.77 -0.88
C PHE A 181 9.77 -1.35 -0.32
N SER A 182 9.11 -0.36 -0.93
CA SER A 182 9.21 1.04 -0.52
C SER A 182 8.71 1.23 0.90
N SER A 183 7.56 0.64 1.25
CA SER A 183 6.99 0.76 2.60
C SER A 183 7.89 0.10 3.65
N ALA A 184 8.51 -1.05 3.35
CA ALA A 184 9.40 -1.76 4.28
C ALA A 184 10.56 -0.88 4.75
N TYR A 185 11.19 -0.15 3.83
CA TYR A 185 12.29 0.77 4.16
C TYR A 185 11.82 2.05 4.86
N ASN A 186 10.70 2.63 4.42
CA ASN A 186 10.37 4.02 4.73
C ASN A 186 9.35 4.21 5.85
N ASP A 187 8.53 3.20 6.14
CA ASP A 187 7.40 3.32 7.07
C ASP A 187 7.65 2.61 8.41
N PHE A 188 8.61 1.66 8.49
CA PHE A 188 8.84 0.81 9.67
C PHE A 188 10.11 1.10 10.46
N GLY A 189 10.88 2.15 10.09
CA GLY A 189 12.13 2.49 10.76
C GLY A 189 13.28 1.53 10.43
N GLY A 190 13.28 0.97 9.21
CA GLY A 190 14.24 -0.01 8.72
C GLY A 190 13.54 -1.23 8.13
N ASN A 191 14.12 -1.78 7.07
CA ASN A 191 13.54 -2.89 6.32
C ASN A 191 13.14 -4.10 7.19
N ASN A 192 14.00 -4.45 8.14
CA ASN A 192 13.83 -5.64 8.97
C ASN A 192 12.78 -5.45 10.08
N ASN A 193 12.30 -4.23 10.31
CA ASN A 193 11.25 -3.93 11.30
C ASN A 193 9.83 -4.04 10.72
N ALA A 194 9.69 -4.27 9.42
CA ALA A 194 8.41 -4.58 8.81
C ALA A 194 7.90 -5.93 9.34
N PHE A 195 6.62 -6.00 9.67
CA PHE A 195 6.00 -7.23 10.21
C PHE A 195 5.82 -8.34 9.15
N ASN A 196 6.07 -8.02 7.89
CA ASN A 196 5.96 -8.93 6.76
C ASN A 196 7.00 -8.51 5.70
N GLY A 197 7.70 -9.48 5.11
CA GLY A 197 8.59 -9.25 3.99
C GLY A 197 7.86 -8.73 2.74
N PHE A 198 8.61 -8.11 1.85
CA PHE A 198 8.15 -7.75 0.51
C PHE A 198 8.46 -8.86 -0.50
N ASN A 199 7.67 -8.96 -1.57
CA ASN A 199 7.98 -9.89 -2.65
C ASN A 199 9.07 -9.32 -3.55
N SER A 200 10.11 -10.12 -3.84
CA SER A 200 11.24 -9.63 -4.62
C SER A 200 10.93 -9.52 -6.11
N GLY A 201 9.96 -10.26 -6.67
CA GLY A 201 9.82 -10.38 -8.13
C GLY A 201 8.41 -10.48 -8.67
N ALA A 202 7.39 -10.39 -7.83
CA ALA A 202 6.01 -10.51 -8.25
C ALA A 202 5.13 -9.52 -7.48
N PHE A 203 4.02 -9.14 -8.10
CA PHE A 203 2.93 -8.41 -7.47
C PHE A 203 1.71 -9.31 -7.36
N ALA A 204 0.88 -9.03 -6.36
CA ALA A 204 -0.44 -9.58 -6.24
C ALA A 204 -1.40 -8.53 -5.68
N ALA A 205 -2.62 -8.51 -6.19
CA ALA A 205 -3.67 -7.61 -5.72
C ALA A 205 -5.02 -8.33 -5.68
N ILE A 206 -5.82 -8.01 -4.66
CA ILE A 206 -7.22 -8.45 -4.56
C ILE A 206 -8.08 -7.48 -5.36
N LYS A 207 -8.92 -8.02 -6.24
CA LYS A 207 -9.96 -7.29 -6.97
C LYS A 207 -11.16 -6.98 -6.06
N GLY A 208 -12.10 -6.16 -6.54
CA GLY A 208 -13.28 -5.80 -5.74
C GLY A 208 -14.29 -6.93 -5.55
N ASP A 209 -14.23 -7.98 -6.37
CA ASP A 209 -14.94 -9.26 -6.18
C ASP A 209 -14.29 -10.17 -5.14
N GLY A 210 -13.14 -9.78 -4.57
CA GLY A 210 -12.41 -10.57 -3.58
C GLY A 210 -11.51 -11.67 -4.16
N SER A 211 -11.40 -11.81 -5.48
CA SER A 211 -10.44 -12.70 -6.13
C SER A 211 -9.07 -12.03 -6.34
N ILE A 212 -8.05 -12.81 -6.68
CA ILE A 212 -6.66 -12.34 -6.72
C ILE A 212 -6.14 -12.32 -8.16
N ILE A 213 -5.48 -11.22 -8.53
CA ILE A 213 -4.60 -11.13 -9.69
C ILE A 213 -3.15 -11.14 -9.24
N ALA A 214 -2.28 -11.86 -9.96
CA ALA A 214 -0.85 -11.87 -9.72
C ALA A 214 -0.10 -11.79 -11.05
N TRP A 215 1.06 -11.11 -11.05
CA TRP A 215 1.93 -11.00 -12.22
C TRP A 215 3.40 -10.83 -11.81
N GLY A 216 4.32 -11.14 -12.73
CA GLY A 216 5.76 -11.10 -12.49
C GLY A 216 6.38 -12.50 -12.54
N ASP A 217 7.43 -12.72 -11.76
CA ASP A 217 8.17 -13.99 -11.76
C ASP A 217 7.32 -15.13 -11.17
N SER A 218 7.09 -16.20 -11.95
CA SER A 218 6.35 -17.37 -11.51
C SER A 218 6.98 -18.07 -10.30
N LYS A 219 8.31 -18.05 -10.17
CA LYS A 219 9.03 -18.59 -9.00
C LYS A 219 8.84 -17.76 -7.74
N HIS A 220 8.22 -16.58 -7.86
CA HIS A 220 7.91 -15.68 -6.76
C HIS A 220 6.40 -15.53 -6.54
N GLY A 221 5.57 -16.35 -7.20
CA GLY A 221 4.11 -16.25 -7.12
C GLY A 221 3.48 -15.25 -8.08
N GLY A 222 4.21 -14.83 -9.13
CA GLY A 222 3.67 -14.02 -10.23
C GLY A 222 2.66 -14.75 -11.11
N THR A 223 2.46 -16.05 -10.89
CA THR A 223 1.39 -16.86 -11.48
C THR A 223 0.84 -17.82 -10.42
N GLY A 224 -0.28 -18.49 -10.72
CA GLY A 224 -0.85 -19.51 -9.84
C GLY A 224 -1.52 -18.96 -8.59
N ALA A 225 -2.03 -17.72 -8.65
CA ALA A 225 -2.87 -17.18 -7.58
C ALA A 225 -4.07 -18.11 -7.32
N PRO A 226 -4.48 -18.29 -6.06
CA PRO A 226 -5.51 -19.26 -5.71
C PRO A 226 -6.87 -18.83 -6.25
N ALA A 227 -7.66 -19.83 -6.68
CA ALA A 227 -9.03 -19.60 -7.13
C ALA A 227 -9.96 -19.18 -5.99
N GLY A 228 -11.13 -18.65 -6.36
CA GLY A 228 -12.18 -18.22 -5.46
C GLY A 228 -12.18 -16.72 -5.15
N SER A 229 -13.15 -16.33 -4.35
CA SER A 229 -13.40 -14.97 -3.89
C SER A 229 -13.25 -14.87 -2.36
N ASP A 230 -13.58 -13.72 -1.78
CA ASP A 230 -13.61 -13.45 -0.34
C ASP A 230 -12.24 -13.30 0.35
N TYR A 231 -11.17 -13.17 -0.44
CA TYR A 231 -9.89 -12.72 0.10
C TYR A 231 -9.98 -11.26 0.54
N THR A 232 -9.35 -10.96 1.67
CA THR A 232 -9.41 -9.64 2.32
C THR A 232 -8.06 -8.97 2.45
N LYS A 233 -6.98 -9.76 2.58
CA LYS A 233 -5.60 -9.28 2.72
C LYS A 233 -4.63 -10.22 1.98
N ILE A 234 -3.56 -9.65 1.45
CA ILE A 234 -2.41 -10.38 0.89
C ILE A 234 -1.17 -10.05 1.70
N TYR A 235 -0.42 -11.09 2.02
CA TYR A 235 0.89 -11.05 2.65
C TYR A 235 1.89 -11.72 1.71
N SER A 236 3.13 -11.26 1.75
CA SER A 236 4.25 -11.82 0.99
C SER A 236 5.44 -12.16 1.88
N ASN A 237 6.31 -13.04 1.40
CA ASN A 237 7.72 -13.05 1.76
C ASN A 237 8.54 -12.77 0.49
N LYS A 238 9.85 -13.02 0.48
CA LYS A 238 10.66 -12.73 -0.72
C LYS A 238 10.24 -13.51 -1.97
N HIS A 239 9.61 -14.67 -1.83
CA HIS A 239 9.38 -15.64 -2.92
C HIS A 239 7.97 -16.25 -2.99
N ALA A 240 7.06 -15.88 -2.09
CA ALA A 240 5.72 -16.44 -2.01
C ALA A 240 4.72 -15.42 -1.48
N PHE A 241 3.44 -15.77 -1.60
CA PHE A 241 2.31 -15.03 -1.05
C PHE A 241 1.41 -15.92 -0.21
N ALA A 242 0.73 -15.30 0.74
CA ALA A 242 -0.35 -15.88 1.53
C ALA A 242 -1.52 -14.89 1.59
N ALA A 243 -2.73 -15.34 1.28
CA ALA A 243 -3.94 -14.54 1.31
C ALA A 243 -4.88 -15.01 2.43
N LEU A 244 -5.45 -14.04 3.15
CA LEU A 244 -6.36 -14.26 4.27
C LEU A 244 -7.81 -13.98 3.84
N LYS A 245 -8.71 -14.93 4.08
CA LYS A 245 -10.15 -14.77 3.86
C LYS A 245 -10.86 -14.14 5.07
N ALA A 246 -12.08 -13.65 4.88
CA ALA A 246 -12.88 -13.03 5.95
C ALA A 246 -13.16 -13.97 7.14
N ASN A 247 -13.28 -15.28 6.90
CA ASN A 247 -13.42 -16.30 7.95
C ASN A 247 -12.09 -16.66 8.64
N GLY A 248 -10.97 -16.07 8.21
CA GLY A 248 -9.64 -16.35 8.75
C GLY A 248 -8.98 -17.61 8.20
N SER A 249 -9.46 -18.19 7.10
CA SER A 249 -8.71 -19.25 6.38
C SER A 249 -7.64 -18.65 5.46
N ILE A 250 -6.60 -19.44 5.18
CA ILE A 250 -5.38 -19.00 4.48
C ILE A 250 -5.19 -19.82 3.21
N ALA A 251 -4.84 -19.14 2.11
CA ALA A 251 -4.34 -19.78 0.88
C ALA A 251 -2.93 -19.24 0.58
N ALA A 252 -1.99 -20.11 0.23
CA ALA A 252 -0.62 -19.71 -0.14
C ALA A 252 -0.30 -20.14 -1.57
N TRP A 253 0.57 -19.38 -2.24
CA TRP A 253 1.09 -19.71 -3.58
C TRP A 253 2.48 -19.09 -3.80
N GLY A 254 3.18 -19.56 -4.83
CA GLY A 254 4.57 -19.15 -5.15
C GLY A 254 5.55 -20.29 -4.94
N ASN A 255 6.77 -20.00 -4.47
CA ASN A 255 7.76 -21.04 -4.24
C ASN A 255 7.33 -21.98 -3.10
N SER A 256 7.07 -23.25 -3.42
CA SER A 256 6.56 -24.26 -2.47
C SER A 256 7.47 -24.47 -1.26
N ASN A 257 8.79 -24.40 -1.45
CA ASN A 257 9.77 -24.62 -0.38
C ASN A 257 9.91 -23.40 0.53
N LEU A 258 9.42 -22.24 0.12
CA LEU A 258 9.55 -20.96 0.83
C LEU A 258 8.18 -20.42 1.23
N GLY A 259 7.27 -21.31 1.65
CA GLY A 259 5.95 -20.95 2.18
C GLY A 259 4.85 -20.74 1.13
N GLY A 260 5.13 -20.92 -0.16
CA GLY A 260 4.14 -20.90 -1.24
C GLY A 260 3.24 -22.13 -1.30
N ALA A 261 3.44 -23.10 -0.41
CA ALA A 261 2.58 -24.25 -0.19
C ALA A 261 2.56 -24.59 1.32
N GLY A 262 1.64 -25.45 1.74
CA GLY A 262 1.58 -25.93 3.12
C GLY A 262 1.01 -24.93 4.13
N ALA A 263 0.22 -23.94 3.67
CA ALA A 263 -0.54 -23.08 4.58
C ALA A 263 -1.44 -23.91 5.50
N PRO A 264 -1.63 -23.49 6.76
CA PRO A 264 -2.34 -24.30 7.74
C PRO A 264 -3.82 -24.49 7.36
N THR A 265 -4.31 -25.69 7.64
CA THR A 265 -5.74 -26.02 7.50
C THR A 265 -6.54 -25.36 8.63
N GLY A 266 -7.72 -24.82 8.31
CA GLY A 266 -8.64 -24.26 9.29
C GLY A 266 -8.94 -22.78 9.07
N SER A 267 -9.54 -22.16 10.09
CA SER A 267 -10.04 -20.79 10.06
C SER A 267 -9.73 -20.06 11.38
N GLY A 268 -10.12 -18.79 11.49
CA GLY A 268 -9.92 -17.99 12.70
C GLY A 268 -8.54 -17.32 12.83
N TYR A 269 -7.68 -17.40 11.80
CA TYR A 269 -6.47 -16.59 11.73
C TYR A 269 -6.83 -15.13 11.46
N THR A 270 -6.15 -14.21 12.13
CA THR A 270 -6.45 -12.77 12.05
C THR A 270 -5.33 -11.98 11.37
N LYS A 271 -4.10 -12.51 11.40
CA LYS A 271 -2.93 -11.86 10.82
C LYS A 271 -1.84 -12.86 10.45
N ILE A 272 -1.09 -12.54 9.39
CA ILE A 272 0.06 -13.31 8.91
C ILE A 272 1.30 -12.41 8.96
N TYR A 273 2.43 -13.03 9.25
CA TYR A 273 3.77 -12.45 9.35
C TYR A 273 4.73 -13.31 8.53
N SER A 274 5.88 -12.76 8.15
CA SER A 274 6.86 -13.54 7.39
C SER A 274 8.30 -13.18 7.70
N THR A 275 9.18 -14.18 7.55
CA THR A 275 10.61 -14.00 7.34
C THR A 275 10.88 -13.90 5.84
N ASP A 276 12.13 -14.03 5.39
CA ASP A 276 12.40 -14.06 3.94
C ASP A 276 11.81 -15.29 3.24
N ALA A 277 11.62 -16.40 3.96
CA ALA A 277 11.31 -17.72 3.39
C ALA A 277 10.23 -18.53 4.14
N ALA A 278 9.64 -18.00 5.21
CA ALA A 278 8.58 -18.66 5.96
C ALA A 278 7.47 -17.69 6.35
N PHE A 279 6.34 -18.25 6.79
CA PHE A 279 5.20 -17.50 7.33
C PHE A 279 4.83 -17.99 8.72
N ALA A 280 4.24 -17.09 9.51
CA ALA A 280 3.59 -17.40 10.77
C ALA A 280 2.23 -16.68 10.85
N ALA A 281 1.18 -17.41 11.22
CA ALA A 281 -0.18 -16.89 11.34
C ALA A 281 -0.63 -16.89 12.81
N LEU A 282 -1.28 -15.79 13.22
CA LEU A 282 -1.77 -15.55 14.57
C LEU A 282 -3.29 -15.65 14.60
N LYS A 283 -3.84 -16.31 15.63
CA LYS A 283 -5.29 -16.35 15.92
C LYS A 283 -5.68 -15.35 17.02
N THR A 284 -6.99 -15.16 17.21
CA THR A 284 -7.54 -14.25 18.23
C THR A 284 -7.17 -14.65 19.66
N ASP A 285 -7.04 -15.94 19.94
CA ASP A 285 -6.59 -16.46 21.24
C ASP A 285 -5.07 -16.33 21.45
N GLY A 286 -4.36 -15.81 20.46
CA GLY A 286 -2.92 -15.65 20.48
C GLY A 286 -2.13 -16.91 20.16
N SER A 287 -2.76 -18.00 19.70
CA SER A 287 -2.02 -19.18 19.21
C SER A 287 -1.39 -18.91 17.83
N ILE A 288 -0.25 -19.57 17.57
CA ILE A 288 0.57 -19.34 16.38
C ILE A 288 0.71 -20.64 15.57
N THR A 289 0.66 -20.53 14.24
CA THR A 289 1.04 -21.63 13.34
C THR A 289 2.03 -21.11 12.30
N ALA A 290 3.15 -21.81 12.11
CA ALA A 290 4.16 -21.46 11.11
C ALA A 290 4.24 -22.50 10.00
N TRP A 291 4.65 -22.07 8.80
CA TRP A 291 4.92 -22.94 7.65
C TRP A 291 5.96 -22.31 6.71
N GLY A 292 6.50 -23.11 5.80
CA GLY A 292 7.55 -22.71 4.85
C GLY A 292 8.91 -23.30 5.21
N ASP A 293 9.99 -22.58 4.91
CA ASP A 293 11.33 -23.08 5.19
C ASP A 293 11.58 -23.22 6.70
N SER A 294 11.81 -24.46 7.14
CA SER A 294 12.12 -24.77 8.54
C SER A 294 13.37 -24.05 9.07
N ASN A 295 14.33 -23.74 8.19
CA ASN A 295 15.53 -23.00 8.59
C ASN A 295 15.25 -21.52 8.86
N SER A 296 14.12 -21.02 8.35
CA SER A 296 13.70 -19.63 8.44
C SER A 296 12.49 -19.44 9.38
N GLY A 297 12.30 -20.35 10.34
CA GLY A 297 11.20 -20.31 11.32
C GLY A 297 9.87 -20.87 10.81
N GLY A 298 9.87 -21.55 9.66
CA GLY A 298 8.68 -22.23 9.10
C GLY A 298 8.27 -23.50 9.84
N ALA A 299 8.97 -23.86 10.91
CA ALA A 299 8.66 -24.96 11.81
C ALA A 299 8.86 -24.51 13.27
N SER A 300 8.39 -25.33 14.22
CA SER A 300 8.63 -25.13 15.66
C SER A 300 8.08 -23.82 16.24
N ALA A 301 6.94 -23.35 15.72
CA ALA A 301 6.17 -22.29 16.36
C ALA A 301 5.80 -22.69 17.80
N PRO A 302 5.67 -21.72 18.73
CA PRO A 302 5.28 -22.00 20.11
C PRO A 302 3.91 -22.70 20.18
N THR A 303 3.75 -23.57 21.18
CA THR A 303 2.54 -24.41 21.35
C THR A 303 1.54 -23.81 22.32
N ASP A 304 1.94 -22.83 23.11
CA ASP A 304 1.10 -22.04 24.00
C ASP A 304 0.43 -20.86 23.27
N SER A 305 -0.42 -20.12 23.99
CA SER A 305 -1.25 -19.04 23.46
C SER A 305 -1.05 -17.73 24.24
N GLY A 306 -1.86 -16.71 23.92
CA GLY A 306 -1.77 -15.39 24.55
C GLY A 306 -0.77 -14.42 23.91
N TYR A 307 -0.17 -14.79 22.77
CA TYR A 307 0.62 -13.86 21.98
C TYR A 307 -0.25 -12.80 21.33
N THR A 308 0.21 -11.55 21.35
CA THR A 308 -0.51 -10.41 20.78
C THR A 308 0.09 -9.96 19.45
N LYS A 309 1.38 -10.28 19.21
CA LYS A 309 2.09 -9.84 18.03
C LYS A 309 3.31 -10.71 17.74
N ILE A 310 3.61 -10.87 16.45
CA ILE A 310 4.82 -11.52 15.94
C ILE A 310 5.69 -10.46 15.26
N TYR A 311 7.00 -10.65 15.38
CA TYR A 311 8.07 -9.90 14.75
C TYR A 311 8.99 -10.90 14.05
N SER A 312 9.76 -10.44 13.07
CA SER A 312 10.65 -11.29 12.30
C SER A 312 11.95 -10.58 11.98
N ASN A 313 12.99 -11.38 11.77
CA ASN A 313 14.16 -10.99 10.99
C ASN A 313 14.18 -11.84 9.69
N ARG A 314 15.30 -11.92 8.97
CA ARG A 314 15.33 -12.70 7.73
C ARG A 314 15.15 -14.21 7.92
N TYR A 315 15.47 -14.73 9.11
CA TYR A 315 15.63 -16.16 9.38
C TYR A 315 14.84 -16.67 10.59
N ALA A 316 14.26 -15.78 11.39
CA ALA A 316 13.64 -16.13 12.66
C ALA A 316 12.43 -15.26 12.97
N PHE A 317 11.58 -15.77 13.85
CA PHE A 317 10.44 -15.05 14.41
C PHE A 317 10.62 -14.83 15.91
N SER A 318 9.97 -13.78 16.41
CA SER A 318 9.84 -13.49 17.83
C SER A 318 8.43 -13.01 18.14
N ALA A 319 7.75 -13.63 19.10
CA ALA A 319 6.39 -13.29 19.50
C ALA A 319 6.35 -12.66 20.90
N LEU A 320 5.42 -11.70 21.08
CA LEU A 320 5.25 -10.90 22.28
C LEU A 320 3.87 -11.13 22.89
N LYS A 321 3.81 -11.40 24.20
CA LYS A 321 2.57 -11.49 24.99
C LYS A 321 2.19 -10.15 25.60
N ALA A 322 0.98 -10.05 26.15
CA ALA A 322 0.45 -8.82 26.75
C ALA A 322 1.22 -8.36 28.01
N ASP A 323 1.80 -9.30 28.75
CA ASP A 323 2.70 -9.01 29.89
C ASP A 323 4.11 -8.58 29.48
N GLY A 324 4.37 -8.57 28.16
CA GLY A 324 5.67 -8.23 27.59
C GLY A 324 6.68 -9.37 27.60
N SER A 325 6.30 -10.60 27.94
CA SER A 325 7.18 -11.77 27.78
C SER A 325 7.38 -12.12 26.29
N ILE A 326 8.55 -12.67 25.97
CA ILE A 326 9.01 -12.92 24.60
C ILE A 326 9.30 -14.40 24.38
N THR A 327 8.91 -14.91 23.22
CA THR A 327 9.36 -16.22 22.73
C THR A 327 9.89 -16.08 21.32
N ALA A 328 11.11 -16.54 21.06
CA ALA A 328 11.69 -16.58 19.73
C ALA A 328 11.84 -18.02 19.24
N TRP A 329 11.72 -18.21 17.93
CA TRP A 329 11.99 -19.47 17.27
C TRP A 329 12.64 -19.25 15.90
N ALA A 330 13.51 -20.18 15.54
CA ALA A 330 14.28 -20.16 14.30
C ALA A 330 14.61 -21.60 13.88
N GLY A 331 15.17 -21.75 12.68
CA GLY A 331 15.87 -22.97 12.31
C GLY A 331 17.09 -23.25 13.19
N TRP A 332 17.54 -24.52 13.22
CA TRP A 332 18.74 -25.00 13.93
C TRP A 332 18.70 -24.96 15.47
N GLY A 333 17.54 -25.25 16.07
CA GLY A 333 17.47 -25.56 17.52
C GLY A 333 17.82 -24.39 18.45
N GLY A 334 17.47 -23.15 18.09
CA GLY A 334 17.68 -21.96 18.93
C GLY A 334 19.10 -21.40 18.96
N LEU A 335 20.08 -22.12 18.38
CA LEU A 335 21.48 -21.66 18.22
C LEU A 335 21.72 -20.90 16.89
N GLY A 336 20.70 -20.82 16.04
CA GLY A 336 20.75 -20.13 14.74
C GLY A 336 20.58 -18.61 14.82
N LEU A 337 20.56 -17.97 13.64
CA LEU A 337 20.51 -16.53 13.33
C LEU A 337 19.31 -15.72 13.92
N GLY A 338 18.59 -16.26 14.91
CA GLY A 338 17.59 -15.55 15.74
C GLY A 338 17.86 -15.63 17.25
N GLY A 339 18.78 -16.49 17.68
CA GLY A 339 19.16 -16.72 19.07
C GLY A 339 18.04 -17.26 19.97
N ILE A 340 18.38 -17.44 21.25
CA ILE A 340 17.43 -17.72 22.33
C ILE A 340 16.96 -16.37 22.89
N ALA A 341 15.64 -16.15 22.94
CA ALA A 341 15.06 -14.94 23.51
C ALA A 341 15.36 -14.83 25.02
N PRO A 342 15.35 -13.62 25.60
CA PRO A 342 15.40 -13.45 27.06
C PRO A 342 14.11 -14.03 27.68
N THR A 343 14.22 -15.20 28.31
CA THR A 343 13.08 -15.93 28.89
C THR A 343 12.74 -15.48 30.31
N ASP A 344 13.68 -14.81 30.98
CA ASP A 344 13.60 -14.51 32.42
C ASP A 344 13.25 -13.04 32.68
N ASP A 345 12.79 -12.31 31.65
CA ASP A 345 12.47 -10.88 31.71
C ASP A 345 11.14 -10.58 30.99
N SER A 346 10.47 -9.49 31.39
CA SER A 346 9.15 -9.10 30.88
C SER A 346 8.99 -7.57 30.85
N GLY A 347 7.79 -7.08 30.48
CA GLY A 347 7.51 -5.65 30.36
C GLY A 347 7.99 -5.02 29.05
N TYR A 348 8.42 -5.82 28.07
CA TYR A 348 8.72 -5.33 26.73
C TYR A 348 7.44 -4.94 25.99
N THR A 349 7.53 -3.84 25.24
CA THR A 349 6.39 -3.29 24.48
C THR A 349 6.56 -3.46 22.99
N LYS A 350 7.80 -3.63 22.52
CA LYS A 350 8.10 -3.74 21.09
C LYS A 350 9.43 -4.43 20.84
N ILE A 351 9.50 -5.15 19.73
CA ILE A 351 10.70 -5.81 19.21
C ILE A 351 11.08 -5.18 17.87
N TYR A 352 12.38 -5.12 17.62
CA TYR A 352 13.04 -4.62 16.43
C TYR A 352 14.07 -5.63 15.97
N SER A 353 14.46 -5.59 14.70
CA SER A 353 15.29 -6.62 14.09
C SER A 353 16.35 -6.03 13.16
N THR A 354 17.50 -6.68 13.09
CA THR A 354 18.44 -6.58 11.95
C THR A 354 18.23 -7.79 11.04
N ASP A 355 19.18 -8.14 10.17
CA ASP A 355 19.07 -9.33 9.31
C ASP A 355 19.07 -10.63 10.16
N ALA A 356 19.78 -10.66 11.29
CA ALA A 356 19.99 -11.86 12.12
C ALA A 356 20.05 -11.62 13.65
N ALA A 357 19.56 -10.47 14.12
CA ALA A 357 19.44 -10.18 15.55
C ALA A 357 18.13 -9.46 15.87
N PHE A 358 17.81 -9.40 17.16
CA PHE A 358 16.65 -8.70 17.69
C PHE A 358 17.05 -7.75 18.82
N ALA A 359 16.23 -6.72 19.02
CA ALA A 359 16.29 -5.82 20.16
C ALA A 359 14.87 -5.51 20.66
N ALA A 360 14.62 -5.68 21.96
CA ALA A 360 13.34 -5.40 22.60
C ALA A 360 13.43 -4.15 23.47
N LEU A 361 12.36 -3.35 23.46
CA LEU A 361 12.25 -2.07 24.15
C LEU A 361 11.16 -2.14 25.23
N LYS A 362 11.50 -1.75 26.46
CA LYS A 362 10.57 -1.58 27.58
C LYS A 362 9.96 -0.18 27.64
N THR A 363 8.93 0.00 28.45
CA THR A 363 8.23 1.29 28.63
C THR A 363 9.13 2.37 29.23
N ASP A 364 10.07 2.00 30.09
CA ASP A 364 11.08 2.89 30.68
C ASP A 364 12.25 3.20 29.71
N GLY A 365 12.20 2.62 28.51
CA GLY A 365 13.19 2.80 27.47
C GLY A 365 14.43 1.93 27.62
N VAL A 366 14.46 0.94 28.52
CA VAL A 366 15.55 -0.04 28.58
C VAL A 366 15.50 -0.98 27.37
N ILE A 367 16.68 -1.32 26.84
CA ILE A 367 16.84 -2.16 25.65
C ILE A 367 17.55 -3.48 26.01
N THR A 368 17.04 -4.58 25.48
CA THR A 368 17.72 -5.89 25.52
C THR A 368 17.89 -6.41 24.10
N ALA A 369 19.10 -6.79 23.71
CA ALA A 369 19.39 -7.38 22.40
C ALA A 369 19.82 -8.84 22.52
N TRP A 370 19.48 -9.64 21.51
CA TRP A 370 19.86 -11.05 21.41
C TRP A 370 19.98 -11.48 19.93
N GLY A 371 20.49 -12.68 19.68
CA GLY A 371 20.75 -13.20 18.33
C GLY A 371 22.22 -13.14 17.94
N HIS A 372 22.53 -13.07 16.65
CA HIS A 372 23.91 -13.12 16.18
C HIS A 372 24.70 -11.87 16.62
N SER A 373 25.87 -12.06 17.24
CA SER A 373 26.65 -10.97 17.83
C SER A 373 27.04 -9.90 16.82
N ASP A 374 27.43 -10.31 15.63
CA ASP A 374 27.95 -9.42 14.58
C ASP A 374 26.83 -8.64 13.87
N PHE A 375 25.57 -8.91 14.20
CA PHE A 375 24.39 -8.23 13.66
C PHE A 375 23.71 -7.37 14.73
N GLY A 376 24.41 -7.03 15.81
CA GLY A 376 23.86 -6.24 16.92
C GLY A 376 23.10 -7.06 17.97
N GLY A 377 23.23 -8.39 17.96
CA GLY A 377 22.66 -9.28 18.99
C GLY A 377 23.33 -9.16 20.37
N LYS A 378 24.36 -8.32 20.50
CA LYS A 378 25.01 -7.93 21.76
C LYS A 378 25.37 -6.45 21.71
N GLY A 379 25.67 -5.88 22.88
CA GLY A 379 26.18 -4.51 22.99
C GLY A 379 25.11 -3.42 22.90
N ALA A 380 23.86 -3.75 23.19
CA ALA A 380 22.81 -2.75 23.41
C ALA A 380 23.20 -1.79 24.56
N PRO A 381 22.74 -0.53 24.52
CA PRO A 381 22.98 0.42 25.59
C PRO A 381 22.39 -0.07 26.92
N THR A 382 23.04 0.31 28.03
CA THR A 382 22.66 -0.14 29.38
C THR A 382 21.80 0.87 30.13
N ASP A 383 21.71 2.09 29.63
CA ASP A 383 20.84 3.15 30.13
C ASP A 383 19.45 3.10 29.50
N GLY A 384 18.49 3.79 30.13
CA GLY A 384 17.09 3.87 29.69
C GLY A 384 16.75 5.16 28.92
N GLY A 385 15.45 5.40 28.76
CA GLY A 385 14.91 6.62 28.13
C GLY A 385 14.86 6.60 26.60
N TYR A 386 15.16 5.46 25.97
CA TYR A 386 14.95 5.29 24.53
C TYR A 386 13.48 5.15 24.19
N ILE A 387 13.04 5.79 23.11
CA ILE A 387 11.64 5.79 22.67
C ILE A 387 11.45 5.00 21.37
N LYS A 388 12.53 4.76 20.62
CA LYS A 388 12.47 4.05 19.33
C LYS A 388 13.82 3.51 18.90
N ILE A 389 13.80 2.33 18.28
CA ILE A 389 14.96 1.70 17.64
C ILE A 389 14.76 1.70 16.11
N TYR A 390 15.86 1.82 15.40
CA TYR A 390 15.99 1.75 13.95
C TYR A 390 17.09 0.75 13.60
N SER A 391 17.08 0.22 12.39
CA SER A 391 17.99 -0.87 12.01
C SER A 391 18.48 -0.78 10.57
N THR A 392 19.76 -0.98 10.36
CA THR A 392 20.35 -1.40 9.08
C THR A 392 20.31 -2.93 8.99
N GLY A 393 21.05 -3.51 8.04
CA GLY A 393 21.17 -4.97 7.96
C GLY A 393 21.88 -5.59 9.18
N TYR A 394 22.85 -4.90 9.78
CA TYR A 394 23.79 -5.48 10.75
C TYR A 394 23.99 -4.60 12.01
N ALA A 395 23.31 -3.46 12.09
CA ALA A 395 23.41 -2.54 13.20
C ALA A 395 22.07 -1.92 13.58
N PHE A 396 22.00 -1.46 14.82
CA PHE A 396 20.88 -0.73 15.38
C PHE A 396 21.26 0.70 15.74
N ALA A 397 20.26 1.59 15.75
CA ALA A 397 20.34 2.94 16.28
C ALA A 397 19.10 3.23 17.14
N ALA A 398 19.29 3.58 18.41
CA ALA A 398 18.22 3.93 19.34
C ALA A 398 18.16 5.44 19.57
N LEU A 399 16.96 5.99 19.54
CA LEU A 399 16.63 7.40 19.69
C LEU A 399 15.96 7.64 21.04
N LYS A 400 16.43 8.65 21.78
CA LYS A 400 15.82 9.14 23.03
C LYS A 400 14.85 10.30 22.77
N ALA A 401 14.05 10.63 23.78
CA ALA A 401 13.10 11.74 23.74
C ALA A 401 13.76 13.13 23.61
N ASP A 402 14.99 13.28 24.10
CA ASP A 402 15.81 14.50 23.94
C ASP A 402 16.48 14.60 22.55
N GLY A 403 16.24 13.61 21.68
CA GLY A 403 16.80 13.53 20.34
C GLY A 403 18.22 12.97 20.27
N SER A 404 18.83 12.53 21.37
CA SER A 404 20.13 11.86 21.31
C SER A 404 20.03 10.45 20.72
N ILE A 405 21.10 10.01 20.05
CA ILE A 405 21.16 8.72 19.34
C ILE A 405 22.32 7.88 19.84
N THR A 406 22.07 6.59 20.07
CA THR A 406 23.12 5.59 20.36
C THR A 406 23.04 4.47 19.34
N ALA A 407 24.16 4.09 18.74
CA ALA A 407 24.24 2.99 17.79
C ALA A 407 25.09 1.84 18.33
N TRP A 408 24.76 0.61 17.92
CA TRP A 408 25.53 -0.60 18.22
C TRP A 408 25.39 -1.64 17.09
N GLY A 409 26.28 -2.64 17.06
CA GLY A 409 26.39 -3.65 16.01
C GLY A 409 27.64 -3.46 15.16
N ASP A 410 27.62 -3.92 13.91
CA ASP A 410 28.79 -3.82 13.02
C ASP A 410 29.10 -2.35 12.67
N SER A 411 30.34 -1.93 12.87
CA SER A 411 30.78 -0.55 12.64
C SER A 411 30.69 -0.11 11.17
N ASN A 412 30.93 -1.03 10.22
CA ASN A 412 30.82 -0.75 8.79
C ASN A 412 29.35 -0.57 8.34
N TRP A 413 28.40 -0.93 9.19
CA TRP A 413 26.96 -0.86 8.91
C TRP A 413 26.25 0.21 9.74
N GLY A 414 27.01 1.12 10.35
CA GLY A 414 26.49 2.21 11.17
C GLY A 414 26.30 1.87 12.63
N GLY A 415 26.86 0.75 13.12
CA GLY A 415 26.89 0.37 14.54
C GLY A 415 27.77 1.25 15.40
N THR A 416 28.52 2.18 14.79
CA THR A 416 29.31 3.21 15.47
C THR A 416 29.19 4.53 14.70
N GLY A 417 29.57 5.64 15.34
CA GLY A 417 29.64 6.95 14.68
C GLY A 417 28.28 7.65 14.52
N ALA A 418 27.30 7.29 15.34
CA ALA A 418 26.06 8.06 15.45
C ALA A 418 26.37 9.54 15.75
N PRO A 419 25.60 10.48 15.19
CA PRO A 419 25.88 11.90 15.34
C PRO A 419 25.74 12.34 16.79
N THR A 420 26.63 13.24 17.22
CA THR A 420 26.59 13.86 18.54
C THR A 420 25.62 15.04 18.57
N GLY A 421 25.00 15.27 19.72
CA GLY A 421 24.02 16.36 19.93
C GLY A 421 22.60 15.82 20.17
N GLY A 422 21.64 16.73 20.32
CA GLY A 422 20.23 16.42 20.48
C GLY A 422 19.38 16.90 19.30
N ASP A 423 18.07 16.95 19.51
CA ASP A 423 17.04 17.48 18.61
C ASP A 423 16.76 16.67 17.33
N TYR A 424 17.33 15.46 17.21
CA TYR A 424 16.90 14.53 16.18
C TYR A 424 15.49 14.02 16.48
N THR A 425 14.64 14.06 15.47
CA THR A 425 13.23 13.65 15.60
C THR A 425 12.97 12.27 14.99
N LYS A 426 13.82 11.86 14.04
CA LYS A 426 13.65 10.60 13.31
C LYS A 426 14.97 10.13 12.71
N VAL A 427 15.13 8.81 12.63
CA VAL A 427 16.21 8.14 11.89
C VAL A 427 15.61 7.36 10.72
N HIS A 428 16.35 7.30 9.64
CA HIS A 428 16.05 6.58 8.41
C HIS A 428 17.22 5.66 8.08
N SER A 429 16.93 4.54 7.39
CA SER A 429 17.91 3.48 7.18
C SER A 429 17.94 3.07 5.71
N ALA A 430 19.14 3.10 5.13
CA ALA A 430 19.49 2.29 3.97
C ALA A 430 20.02 0.93 4.47
N TRP A 431 20.54 0.08 3.57
CA TRP A 431 20.97 -1.26 3.98
C TRP A 431 22.21 -1.22 4.91
N CYS A 432 23.16 -0.30 4.69
CA CYS A 432 24.40 -0.21 5.48
C CYS A 432 24.64 1.17 6.11
N ALA A 433 23.65 2.06 6.09
CA ALA A 433 23.80 3.45 6.53
C ALA A 433 22.52 3.99 7.16
N PHE A 434 22.69 5.01 7.99
CA PHE A 434 21.61 5.75 8.63
C PHE A 434 21.65 7.23 8.25
N ALA A 435 20.50 7.87 8.31
CA ALA A 435 20.33 9.31 8.22
C ALA A 435 19.33 9.80 9.28
N ALA A 436 19.74 10.76 10.12
CA ALA A 436 18.92 11.36 11.15
C ALA A 436 18.46 12.76 10.76
N LEU A 437 17.17 13.03 10.96
CA LEU A 437 16.49 14.28 10.63
C LEU A 437 16.19 15.08 11.90
N LYS A 438 16.57 16.35 11.92
CA LYS A 438 16.22 17.31 12.99
C LYS A 438 14.90 18.04 12.71
N ALA A 439 14.37 18.71 13.73
CA ALA A 439 13.12 19.49 13.62
C ALA A 439 13.21 20.68 12.64
N ASP A 440 14.40 21.27 12.49
CA ASP A 440 14.67 22.33 11.51
C ASP A 440 14.86 21.80 10.07
N GLY A 441 14.83 20.47 9.91
CA GLY A 441 15.02 19.79 8.65
C GLY A 441 16.48 19.56 8.25
N SER A 442 17.47 19.83 9.10
CA SER A 442 18.86 19.44 8.85
C SER A 442 19.07 17.93 9.00
N ILE A 443 20.06 17.39 8.28
CA ILE A 443 20.30 15.94 8.18
C ILE A 443 21.74 15.61 8.56
N ALA A 444 21.91 14.56 9.37
CA ALA A 444 23.21 13.94 9.63
C ALA A 444 23.19 12.47 9.20
N ALA A 445 24.19 12.01 8.45
CA ALA A 445 24.31 10.62 8.02
C ALA A 445 25.56 9.96 8.57
N TRP A 446 25.49 8.64 8.79
CA TRP A 446 26.62 7.81 9.22
C TRP A 446 26.48 6.37 8.74
N GLY A 447 27.57 5.60 8.84
CA GLY A 447 27.68 4.23 8.32
C GLY A 447 28.47 4.17 7.02
N HIS A 448 28.19 3.18 6.16
CA HIS A 448 28.99 2.96 4.97
C HIS A 448 28.83 4.10 3.94
N SER A 449 29.93 4.71 3.50
CA SER A 449 29.94 5.87 2.59
C SER A 449 29.22 5.60 1.26
N MET A 450 29.50 4.46 0.61
CA MET A 450 28.83 4.06 -0.64
C MET A 450 27.31 3.85 -0.54
N TYR A 451 26.76 3.76 0.68
CA TYR A 451 25.33 3.55 0.94
C TYR A 451 24.64 4.82 1.48
N GLY A 452 25.31 5.98 1.37
CA GLY A 452 24.79 7.25 1.87
C GLY A 452 25.10 7.53 3.34
N GLY A 453 26.03 6.78 3.94
CA GLY A 453 26.56 7.10 5.28
C GLY A 453 27.40 8.37 5.34
N THR A 454 27.65 9.01 4.20
CA THR A 454 28.31 10.30 4.06
C THR A 454 27.65 11.10 2.93
N GLY A 455 27.86 12.41 2.89
CA GLY A 455 27.39 13.26 1.79
C GLY A 455 25.91 13.67 1.89
N ALA A 456 25.32 13.62 3.09
CA ALA A 456 24.03 14.23 3.34
C ALA A 456 24.06 15.74 3.02
N PRO A 457 22.92 16.33 2.60
CA PRO A 457 22.85 17.76 2.28
C PRO A 457 23.18 18.63 3.50
N THR A 458 23.83 19.76 3.27
CA THR A 458 24.29 20.69 4.32
C THR A 458 23.28 21.78 4.65
N ASP A 459 22.25 21.96 3.82
CA ASP A 459 21.15 22.88 4.06
C ASP A 459 20.02 22.23 4.88
N SER A 460 19.01 23.03 5.24
CA SER A 460 17.90 22.63 6.11
C SER A 460 16.53 22.78 5.41
N GLY A 461 15.44 22.55 6.15
CA GLY A 461 14.08 22.63 5.63
C GLY A 461 13.56 21.34 4.97
N TYR A 462 14.29 20.22 5.09
CA TYR A 462 13.77 18.92 4.68
C TYR A 462 12.69 18.44 5.66
N THR A 463 11.62 17.88 5.11
CA THR A 463 10.46 17.41 5.89
C THR A 463 10.41 15.90 6.01
N LYS A 464 11.02 15.18 5.05
CA LYS A 464 11.02 13.71 4.98
C LYS A 464 12.29 13.22 4.32
N ILE A 465 12.78 12.08 4.77
CA ILE A 465 13.83 11.30 4.10
C ILE A 465 13.21 9.99 3.61
N TYR A 466 13.56 9.60 2.40
CA TYR A 466 13.24 8.32 1.80
C TYR A 466 14.54 7.58 1.48
N SER A 467 14.49 6.26 1.51
CA SER A 467 15.66 5.40 1.32
C SER A 467 15.33 4.26 0.36
N ASN A 468 16.33 3.87 -0.42
CA ASN A 468 16.40 2.55 -1.02
C ASN A 468 17.50 1.75 -0.31
N ALA A 469 17.97 0.65 -0.90
CA ALA A 469 19.00 -0.14 -0.26
C ALA A 469 20.37 0.56 -0.19
N LEU A 470 20.70 1.46 -1.13
CA LEU A 470 22.04 2.04 -1.31
C LEU A 470 22.11 3.59 -1.34
N ALA A 471 20.98 4.27 -1.24
CA ALA A 471 20.89 5.73 -1.36
C ALA A 471 19.71 6.28 -0.57
N PHE A 472 19.74 7.60 -0.37
CA PHE A 472 18.69 8.39 0.26
C PHE A 472 18.23 9.52 -0.65
N ALA A 473 16.99 9.97 -0.45
CA ALA A 473 16.40 11.14 -1.08
C ALA A 473 15.59 11.93 -0.04
N ALA A 474 15.91 13.21 0.16
CA ALA A 474 15.20 14.09 1.08
C ALA A 474 14.25 15.03 0.33
N LEU A 475 13.09 15.29 0.92
CA LEU A 475 11.99 16.06 0.34
C LEU A 475 11.68 17.30 1.19
N LYS A 476 11.66 18.49 0.57
CA LYS A 476 11.24 19.74 1.20
C LYS A 476 9.73 19.99 1.06
N ALA A 477 9.23 20.98 1.78
CA ALA A 477 7.80 21.34 1.78
C ALA A 477 7.28 21.85 0.42
N ASP A 478 8.15 22.50 -0.37
CA ASP A 478 7.85 22.91 -1.75
C ASP A 478 7.88 21.74 -2.75
N GLY A 479 8.29 20.55 -2.28
CA GLY A 479 8.41 19.35 -3.07
C GLY A 479 9.72 19.23 -3.85
N SER A 480 10.73 20.07 -3.60
CA SER A 480 12.08 19.86 -4.13
C SER A 480 12.77 18.66 -3.46
N ILE A 481 13.65 17.99 -4.21
CA ILE A 481 14.31 16.75 -3.81
C ILE A 481 15.83 16.94 -3.84
N THR A 482 16.53 16.34 -2.88
CA THR A 482 17.99 16.21 -2.91
C THR A 482 18.36 14.78 -2.56
N ALA A 483 19.19 14.15 -3.40
CA ALA A 483 19.61 12.76 -3.22
C ALA A 483 21.09 12.64 -2.86
N TRP A 484 21.44 11.57 -2.14
CA TRP A 484 22.84 11.24 -1.84
C TRP A 484 23.04 9.73 -1.64
N GLY A 485 24.30 9.29 -1.68
CA GLY A 485 24.70 7.88 -1.59
C GLY A 485 25.21 7.35 -2.93
N GLY A 486 24.97 6.07 -3.22
CA GLY A 486 25.46 5.46 -4.45
C GLY A 486 24.86 6.12 -5.70
N SER A 487 25.68 6.84 -6.48
CA SER A 487 25.25 7.64 -7.64
C SER A 487 24.42 6.84 -8.66
N ILE A 488 24.87 5.62 -9.01
CA ILE A 488 24.16 4.72 -9.95
C ILE A 488 22.82 4.25 -9.37
N TYR A 489 22.71 4.21 -8.05
CA TYR A 489 21.56 3.67 -7.31
C TYR A 489 20.57 4.75 -6.85
N GLY A 490 20.58 5.91 -7.52
CA GLY A 490 19.67 7.02 -7.24
C GLY A 490 20.16 7.99 -6.17
N GLY A 491 21.41 7.87 -5.71
CA GLY A 491 22.08 8.89 -4.88
C GLY A 491 22.49 10.14 -5.65
N SER A 492 22.12 10.24 -6.92
CA SER A 492 22.24 11.42 -7.80
C SER A 492 21.26 11.27 -8.96
N GLY A 493 21.00 12.36 -9.68
CA GLY A 493 20.12 12.35 -10.87
C GLY A 493 18.64 12.50 -10.51
N GLU A 494 18.37 12.98 -9.31
CA GLU A 494 17.07 13.42 -8.85
C GLU A 494 16.48 14.52 -9.76
N PRO A 495 15.15 14.66 -9.82
CA PRO A 495 14.52 15.73 -10.57
C PRO A 495 14.90 17.12 -10.01
N THR A 496 15.09 18.09 -10.91
CA THR A 496 15.46 19.47 -10.57
C THR A 496 14.25 20.38 -10.34
N ASP A 497 13.05 19.93 -10.68
CA ASP A 497 11.81 20.65 -10.47
C ASP A 497 11.17 20.32 -9.11
N SER A 498 10.12 21.03 -8.73
CA SER A 498 9.44 20.91 -7.43
C SER A 498 7.98 20.43 -7.56
N GLY A 499 7.26 20.41 -6.45
CA GLY A 499 5.86 19.96 -6.38
C GLY A 499 5.66 18.46 -6.18
N TYR A 500 6.73 17.71 -5.89
CA TYR A 500 6.62 16.31 -5.48
C TYR A 500 6.06 16.20 -4.06
N ILE A 501 5.15 15.24 -3.85
CA ILE A 501 4.47 15.03 -2.57
C ILE A 501 4.92 13.75 -1.85
N LYS A 502 5.50 12.81 -2.60
CA LYS A 502 5.96 11.52 -2.06
C LYS A 502 7.01 10.87 -2.96
N ILE A 503 7.95 10.15 -2.36
CA ILE A 503 8.96 9.34 -3.05
C ILE A 503 8.72 7.87 -2.69
N TYR A 504 8.95 6.99 -3.66
CA TYR A 504 8.89 5.55 -3.54
C TYR A 504 10.21 4.94 -4.01
N SER A 505 10.53 3.73 -3.56
CA SER A 505 11.78 3.06 -3.91
C SER A 505 11.61 1.58 -4.31
N THR A 506 12.51 1.14 -5.18
CA THR A 506 12.93 -0.27 -5.35
C THR A 506 14.31 -0.43 -4.70
N ASP A 507 15.02 -1.55 -4.90
CA ASP A 507 16.36 -1.76 -4.30
C ASP A 507 17.35 -0.65 -4.67
N SER A 508 17.29 -0.18 -5.92
CA SER A 508 18.33 0.64 -6.54
C SER A 508 17.80 1.83 -7.36
N ALA A 509 16.53 2.17 -7.21
CA ALA A 509 15.90 3.29 -7.90
C ALA A 509 14.83 3.97 -7.06
N PHE A 510 14.49 5.20 -7.46
CA PHE A 510 13.44 6.00 -6.87
C PHE A 510 12.39 6.41 -7.91
N ALA A 511 11.17 6.67 -7.44
CA ALA A 511 10.09 7.26 -8.19
C ALA A 511 9.38 8.31 -7.33
N ALA A 512 9.33 9.56 -7.78
CA ALA A 512 8.66 10.66 -7.10
C ALA A 512 7.31 10.98 -7.76
N LEU A 513 6.28 11.18 -6.93
CA LEU A 513 4.90 11.41 -7.32
C LEU A 513 4.49 12.86 -7.00
N LYS A 514 3.85 13.54 -7.95
CA LYS A 514 3.25 14.87 -7.76
C LYS A 514 1.76 14.81 -7.43
N ALA A 515 1.19 15.94 -7.01
CA ALA A 515 -0.23 16.05 -6.66
C ALA A 515 -1.19 15.84 -7.85
N ASP A 516 -0.75 16.18 -9.07
CA ASP A 516 -1.49 15.89 -10.31
C ASP A 516 -1.37 14.41 -10.75
N GLY A 517 -0.56 13.63 -10.03
CA GLY A 517 -0.31 12.23 -10.30
C GLY A 517 0.74 11.95 -11.36
N SER A 518 1.51 12.94 -11.82
CA SER A 518 2.70 12.70 -12.66
C SER A 518 3.84 12.06 -11.85
N ILE A 519 4.68 11.28 -12.53
CA ILE A 519 5.75 10.48 -11.90
C ILE A 519 7.08 10.74 -12.61
N THR A 520 8.13 10.97 -11.82
CA THR A 520 9.52 11.00 -12.30
C THR A 520 10.33 9.93 -11.61
N ALA A 521 11.09 9.12 -12.36
CA ALA A 521 11.97 8.08 -11.80
C ALA A 521 13.44 8.35 -12.12
N TRP A 522 14.32 7.92 -11.22
CA TRP A 522 15.78 8.01 -11.37
C TRP A 522 16.50 6.86 -10.64
N GLY A 523 17.78 6.66 -10.94
CA GLY A 523 18.61 5.56 -10.43
C GLY A 523 18.83 4.45 -11.47
N ASP A 524 19.06 3.22 -11.03
CA ASP A 524 19.41 2.12 -11.93
C ASP A 524 18.21 1.73 -12.82
N SER A 525 18.39 1.86 -14.14
CA SER A 525 17.42 1.47 -15.17
C SER A 525 16.90 0.04 -15.01
N LYS A 526 17.73 -0.92 -14.54
CA LYS A 526 17.33 -2.32 -14.33
C LYS A 526 16.37 -2.51 -13.16
N TYR A 527 16.21 -1.49 -12.32
CA TYR A 527 15.36 -1.48 -11.12
C TYR A 527 14.22 -0.46 -11.23
N GLY A 528 13.96 0.07 -12.43
CA GLY A 528 12.90 1.06 -12.66
C GLY A 528 13.32 2.51 -12.48
N GLY A 529 14.63 2.80 -12.45
CA GLY A 529 15.15 4.16 -12.46
C GLY A 529 14.91 4.91 -13.78
N THR A 530 14.40 4.23 -14.80
CA THR A 530 13.91 4.81 -16.05
C THR A 530 12.61 4.14 -16.47
N GLY A 531 11.87 4.76 -17.39
CA GLY A 531 10.63 4.17 -17.95
C GLY A 531 9.39 4.39 -17.08
N ALA A 532 9.39 5.39 -16.19
CA ALA A 532 8.17 5.85 -15.54
C ALA A 532 7.12 6.30 -16.59
N PRO A 533 5.82 6.16 -16.28
CA PRO A 533 4.76 6.60 -17.19
C PRO A 533 4.82 8.11 -17.46
N THR A 534 4.47 8.51 -18.68
CA THR A 534 4.48 9.92 -19.12
C THR A 534 3.15 10.63 -18.91
N ASP A 535 2.08 9.89 -18.60
CA ASP A 535 0.77 10.41 -18.27
C ASP A 535 0.62 10.69 -16.76
N SER A 536 -0.49 11.35 -16.37
CA SER A 536 -0.75 11.75 -14.99
C SER A 536 -2.01 11.07 -14.42
N GLY A 537 -2.41 11.46 -13.20
CA GLY A 537 -3.57 10.89 -12.50
C GLY A 537 -3.28 9.65 -11.66
N TYR A 538 -2.00 9.28 -11.49
CA TYR A 538 -1.63 8.23 -10.54
C TYR A 538 -1.81 8.72 -9.10
N THR A 539 -2.25 7.82 -8.23
CA THR A 539 -2.57 8.14 -6.83
C THR A 539 -1.65 7.43 -5.85
N LYS A 540 -1.04 6.31 -6.27
CA LYS A 540 -0.14 5.50 -5.45
C LYS A 540 0.81 4.70 -6.31
N ILE A 541 1.99 4.39 -5.77
CA ILE A 541 2.98 3.50 -6.37
C ILE A 541 3.25 2.37 -5.38
N TYR A 542 3.38 1.15 -5.89
CA TYR A 542 3.80 -0.05 -5.17
C TYR A 542 5.09 -0.56 -5.80
N SER A 543 5.92 -1.29 -5.05
CA SER A 543 7.19 -1.81 -5.56
C SER A 543 7.52 -3.22 -5.09
N THR A 544 8.10 -3.99 -6.02
CA THR A 544 8.94 -5.15 -5.69
C THR A 544 10.38 -4.69 -5.48
N LYS A 545 11.30 -5.65 -5.31
CA LYS A 545 12.73 -5.34 -5.32
C LYS A 545 13.20 -4.71 -6.65
N TYR A 546 12.58 -5.02 -7.79
CA TYR A 546 13.10 -4.67 -9.12
C TYR A 546 12.15 -3.84 -10.01
N ALA A 547 10.92 -3.60 -9.57
CA ALA A 547 9.89 -2.98 -10.40
C ALA A 547 8.91 -2.14 -9.59
N PHE A 548 8.28 -1.19 -10.26
CA PHE A 548 7.20 -0.38 -9.74
C PHE A 548 5.88 -0.71 -10.44
N ALA A 549 4.77 -0.51 -9.73
CA ALA A 549 3.41 -0.52 -10.26
C ALA A 549 2.66 0.70 -9.75
N ALA A 550 2.34 1.65 -10.63
CA ALA A 550 1.56 2.84 -10.32
C ALA A 550 0.06 2.59 -10.56
N LEU A 551 -0.76 3.08 -9.64
CA LEU A 551 -2.20 2.88 -9.59
C LEU A 551 -2.93 4.22 -9.74
N LYS A 552 -3.86 4.29 -10.70
CA LYS A 552 -4.79 5.42 -10.85
C LYS A 552 -6.05 5.24 -10.01
N ALA A 553 -6.79 6.33 -9.82
CA ALA A 553 -8.07 6.32 -9.13
C ALA A 553 -9.11 5.39 -9.79
N ASP A 554 -9.04 5.26 -11.11
CA ASP A 554 -9.87 4.35 -11.89
C ASP A 554 -9.41 2.88 -11.83
N GLY A 555 -8.43 2.52 -10.98
CA GLY A 555 -7.97 1.14 -10.84
C GLY A 555 -6.98 0.70 -11.94
N SER A 556 -6.71 1.54 -12.93
CA SER A 556 -5.72 1.26 -13.96
C SER A 556 -4.32 1.15 -13.35
N ILE A 557 -3.56 0.16 -13.83
CA ILE A 557 -2.17 -0.08 -13.42
C ILE A 557 -1.25 0.23 -14.59
N THR A 558 -0.13 0.89 -14.30
CA THR A 558 1.03 0.94 -15.19
C THR A 558 2.26 0.45 -14.42
N ALA A 559 2.95 -0.55 -14.94
CA ALA A 559 4.17 -1.08 -14.31
C ALA A 559 5.40 -0.84 -15.17
N TRP A 560 6.55 -0.66 -14.51
CA TRP A 560 7.85 -0.48 -15.17
C TRP A 560 9.00 -1.02 -14.31
N GLY A 561 10.20 -1.09 -14.90
CA GLY A 561 11.37 -1.76 -14.32
C GLY A 561 11.62 -3.12 -14.97
N ARG A 562 12.18 -4.08 -14.23
CA ARG A 562 12.53 -5.38 -14.82
C ARG A 562 11.27 -6.20 -15.16
N SER A 563 11.05 -6.46 -16.45
CA SER A 563 9.86 -7.14 -16.99
C SER A 563 9.54 -8.46 -16.27
N GLY A 564 10.52 -9.37 -16.20
CA GLY A 564 10.39 -10.67 -15.52
C GLY A 564 10.31 -10.59 -13.99
N LYS A 565 10.24 -9.39 -13.39
CA LYS A 565 10.14 -9.15 -11.94
C LYS A 565 8.97 -8.21 -11.57
N GLY A 566 7.95 -8.18 -12.42
CA GLY A 566 6.73 -7.37 -12.22
C GLY A 566 6.71 -6.06 -12.99
N GLY A 567 7.77 -5.71 -13.73
CA GLY A 567 7.88 -4.48 -14.51
C GLY A 567 7.09 -4.47 -15.83
N THR A 568 6.15 -5.40 -16.02
CA THR A 568 5.25 -5.44 -17.16
C THR A 568 3.82 -5.27 -16.67
N THR A 569 3.09 -4.32 -17.25
CA THR A 569 1.70 -4.03 -16.88
C THR A 569 0.83 -5.28 -17.04
N PRO A 570 0.08 -5.69 -16.00
CA PRO A 570 -0.80 -6.85 -16.12
C PRO A 570 -2.03 -6.53 -16.97
N THR A 571 -2.50 -7.51 -17.74
CA THR A 571 -3.82 -7.46 -18.37
C THR A 571 -4.87 -7.79 -17.31
N ILE A 572 -5.67 -6.79 -16.90
CA ILE A 572 -6.81 -6.98 -16.01
C ILE A 572 -8.03 -7.25 -16.88
N SER A 573 -8.44 -8.51 -17.02
CA SER A 573 -9.77 -8.85 -17.55
C SER A 573 -10.80 -8.69 -16.43
N ASN A 574 -11.79 -7.83 -16.64
CA ASN A 574 -12.94 -7.69 -15.74
C ASN A 574 -13.80 -8.94 -15.74
#